data_AF-A0A7S4KQL3-F1
#
_entry.id   AF-A0A7S4KQL3-F1
#
_cell.length_a   1.000
_cell.length_b   1.000
_cell.length_c   1.000
_cell.angle_alpha   90.00
_cell.angle_beta   90.00
_cell.angle_gamma   90.00
#
_symmetry.space_group_name_H-M   'P 1'
#
loop_
_entity.id
_entity.type
_entity.pdbx_description
1 polymer ?
#
loop_
_entity_poly.entity_id
_entity_poly.type
_entity_poly.pdbx_seq_one_letter_code
_entity_poly.pdbx_strand_id
1 'polypeptide(L)'
;MSFPTFNNGNIANETMVEDYVQSHLAGNYVFKRGKNGHRETLSCFDKTKPINPTKRAGGHGPARVPDPSVDPHYNNATAKFSFTTKVNGPDSYQKARSPVHEDSPGGACTSLAIGKKELKPITPPISGAFKVRDNPPNSEFRRFYERGDLPIAIEHRGVGNRIQ
;
A
#
# COMPACT_ATOMS: atom_id res chain seq x y z
N MET A 1 -10.78 3.82 29.44
CA MET A 1 -9.83 4.93 29.25
C MET A 1 -10.49 5.94 28.32
N SER A 2 -10.85 7.11 28.84
CA SER A 2 -11.44 8.21 28.06
C SER A 2 -10.29 9.03 27.47
N PHE A 3 -10.20 9.12 26.15
CA PHE A 3 -9.25 10.02 25.50
C PHE A 3 -9.72 11.47 25.71
N PRO A 4 -8.83 12.43 26.01
CA PRO A 4 -9.22 13.83 26.10
C PRO A 4 -9.78 14.28 24.75
N THR A 5 -11.06 14.64 24.73
CA THR A 5 -11.68 15.31 23.59
C THR A 5 -11.13 16.72 23.51
N PHE A 6 -10.20 16.96 22.59
CA PHE A 6 -9.82 18.30 22.18
C PHE A 6 -11.06 18.98 21.59
N ASN A 7 -11.67 19.87 22.37
CA ASN A 7 -12.84 20.64 21.94
C ASN A 7 -12.35 21.85 21.15
N ASN A 8 -11.91 21.63 19.91
CA ASN A 8 -11.51 22.70 19.03
C ASN A 8 -12.76 23.37 18.43
N GLY A 9 -13.07 24.58 18.89
CA GLY A 9 -14.21 25.36 18.42
C GLY A 9 -14.11 25.83 16.96
N ASN A 10 -12.93 25.76 16.34
CA ASN A 10 -12.73 26.05 14.91
C ASN A 10 -11.63 25.18 14.30
N ILE A 11 -12.02 23.99 13.85
CA ILE A 11 -11.13 22.97 13.26
C ILE A 11 -10.48 23.46 11.96
N ALA A 12 -11.15 24.32 11.18
CA ALA A 12 -10.65 24.73 9.86
C ALA A 12 -9.39 25.60 9.93
N ASN A 13 -9.23 26.39 11.00
CA ASN A 13 -8.07 27.28 11.14
C ASN A 13 -6.75 26.52 11.31
N GLU A 14 -6.78 25.33 11.91
CA GLU A 14 -5.58 24.53 12.15
C GLU A 14 -5.05 23.90 10.86
N THR A 15 -5.92 23.62 9.89
CA THR A 15 -5.56 22.89 8.65
C THR A 15 -4.38 23.51 7.90
N MET A 16 -4.40 24.84 7.68
CA MET A 16 -3.32 25.53 6.97
C MET A 16 -2.00 25.53 7.76
N VAL A 17 -2.07 25.67 9.08
CA VAL A 17 -0.89 25.69 9.95
C VAL A 17 -0.28 24.30 10.04
N GLU A 18 -1.09 23.27 10.28
CA GLU A 18 -0.65 21.89 10.37
C GLU A 18 -0.01 21.40 9.07
N ASP A 19 -0.66 21.64 7.92
CA ASP A 19 -0.11 21.27 6.62
C ASP A 19 1.22 21.97 6.35
N TYR A 20 1.34 23.25 6.71
CA TYR A 20 2.58 24.00 6.57
C TYR A 20 3.69 23.44 7.48
N VAL A 21 3.38 23.18 8.76
CA VAL A 21 4.32 22.60 9.71
C VAL A 21 4.79 21.23 9.23
N GLN A 22 3.88 20.35 8.80
CA GLN A 22 4.23 19.03 8.30
C GLN A 22 5.12 19.12 7.06
N SER A 23 4.77 19.96 6.09
CA SER A 23 5.47 20.03 4.81
C SER A 23 6.79 20.81 4.84
N HIS A 24 6.83 21.96 5.53
CA HIS A 24 7.95 22.89 5.47
C HIS A 24 8.86 22.81 6.69
N LEU A 25 8.31 22.58 7.89
CA LEU A 25 9.13 22.50 9.11
C LEU A 25 9.61 21.07 9.38
N ALA A 26 8.70 20.10 9.28
CA ALA A 26 9.00 18.69 9.53
C ALA A 26 9.52 17.95 8.28
N GLY A 27 9.37 18.53 7.08
CA GLY A 27 9.81 17.94 5.81
C GLY A 27 9.00 16.71 5.35
N ASN A 28 7.82 16.49 5.93
CA ASN A 28 6.92 15.41 5.56
C ASN A 28 6.11 15.78 4.31
N TYR A 29 6.11 14.92 3.29
CA TYR A 29 5.27 15.13 2.11
C TYR A 29 3.82 14.71 2.39
N VAL A 30 2.98 15.66 2.82
CA VAL A 30 1.54 15.46 3.08
C VAL A 30 0.80 15.12 1.78
N PHE A 31 1.11 15.82 0.69
CA PHE A 31 0.52 15.59 -0.63
C PHE A 31 1.54 14.95 -1.57
N LYS A 32 1.36 13.67 -1.88
CA LYS A 32 2.18 12.97 -2.87
C LYS A 32 1.86 13.50 -4.27
N ARG A 33 2.71 14.38 -4.81
CA ARG A 33 2.72 14.69 -6.25
C ARG A 33 3.37 13.52 -7.01
N GLY A 34 2.82 13.14 -8.17
CA GLY A 34 3.42 12.12 -9.06
C GLY A 34 2.64 10.80 -9.16
N LYS A 35 3.36 9.65 -9.28
CA LYS A 35 2.77 8.32 -9.59
C LYS A 35 1.67 7.86 -8.62
N ASN A 36 1.71 8.33 -7.37
CA ASN A 36 0.74 7.99 -6.31
C ASN A 36 -0.23 9.14 -5.99
N GLY A 37 -0.22 10.23 -6.76
CA GLY A 37 -1.12 11.36 -6.60
C GLY A 37 -2.39 11.22 -7.44
N HIS A 38 -3.33 12.16 -7.26
CA HIS A 38 -4.57 12.20 -8.02
C HIS A 38 -4.34 12.69 -9.45
N ARG A 39 -4.01 11.77 -10.36
CA ARG A 39 -3.74 12.10 -11.77
C ARG A 39 -4.99 12.49 -12.55
N GLU A 40 -6.17 12.13 -12.03
CA GLU A 40 -7.45 12.44 -12.67
C GLU A 40 -7.83 13.93 -12.53
N THR A 41 -7.15 14.69 -11.67
CA THR A 41 -7.54 16.07 -11.33
C THR A 41 -7.14 17.11 -12.36
N LEU A 42 -6.22 16.80 -13.26
CA LEU A 42 -5.74 17.71 -14.31
C LEU A 42 -5.38 19.11 -13.76
N SER A 43 -5.66 20.15 -14.55
CA SER A 43 -5.55 21.56 -14.17
C SER A 43 -6.72 22.01 -13.30
N CYS A 44 -6.57 23.12 -12.58
CA CYS A 44 -7.64 23.69 -11.75
C CYS A 44 -8.84 24.21 -12.54
N PHE A 45 -8.65 24.54 -13.83
CA PHE A 45 -9.72 25.03 -14.70
C PHE A 45 -10.41 23.91 -15.51
N ASP A 46 -9.87 22.69 -15.45
CA ASP A 46 -10.45 21.53 -16.12
C ASP A 46 -11.30 20.72 -15.15
N LYS A 47 -12.36 20.09 -15.66
CA LYS A 47 -13.13 19.13 -14.89
C LYS A 47 -12.32 17.86 -14.66
N THR A 48 -12.47 17.27 -13.48
CA THR A 48 -11.87 15.98 -13.20
C THR A 48 -12.33 14.89 -14.15
N LYS A 49 -11.39 14.02 -14.55
CA LYS A 49 -11.74 12.86 -15.37
C LYS A 49 -12.61 11.89 -14.56
N PRO A 50 -13.64 11.28 -15.19
CA PRO A 50 -14.46 10.29 -14.51
C PRO A 50 -13.60 9.10 -14.07
N ILE A 51 -13.80 8.69 -12.83
CA ILE A 51 -13.11 7.54 -12.23
C ILE A 51 -13.99 6.31 -12.40
N ASN A 52 -13.37 5.15 -12.56
CA ASN A 52 -14.09 3.88 -12.65
C ASN A 52 -15.01 3.71 -11.41
N PRO A 53 -16.31 3.45 -11.59
CA PRO A 53 -17.28 3.36 -10.48
C PRO A 53 -16.96 2.25 -9.47
N THR A 54 -16.17 1.24 -9.85
CA THR A 54 -15.70 0.19 -8.93
C THR A 54 -14.68 0.73 -7.91
N LYS A 55 -13.99 1.84 -8.20
CA LYS A 55 -13.05 2.47 -7.26
C LYS A 55 -13.81 3.33 -6.26
N ARG A 56 -14.05 2.76 -5.07
CA ARG A 56 -14.68 3.43 -3.94
C ARG A 56 -13.64 3.96 -2.96
N ALA A 57 -13.78 5.21 -2.55
CA ALA A 57 -12.99 5.80 -1.46
C ALA A 57 -13.09 4.95 -0.18
N GLY A 58 -11.95 4.66 0.44
CA GLY A 58 -11.88 3.84 1.65
C GLY A 58 -12.25 2.37 1.43
N GLY A 59 -12.47 1.93 0.19
CA GLY A 59 -12.69 0.53 -0.15
C GLY A 59 -11.48 -0.32 0.22
N HIS A 60 -11.73 -1.51 0.77
CA HIS A 60 -10.71 -2.55 0.83
C HIS A 60 -10.52 -3.08 -0.58
N GLY A 61 -9.28 -3.13 -1.05
CA GLY A 61 -8.95 -3.74 -2.34
C GLY A 61 -9.39 -5.20 -2.39
N PRO A 62 -9.41 -5.80 -3.60
CA PRO A 62 -9.71 -7.22 -3.72
C PRO A 62 -8.74 -8.02 -2.85
N ALA A 63 -9.24 -9.13 -2.30
CA ALA A 63 -8.40 -10.06 -1.56
C ALA A 63 -7.21 -10.47 -2.44
N ARG A 64 -6.02 -10.54 -1.82
CA ARG A 64 -4.83 -11.05 -2.51
C ARG A 64 -5.13 -12.44 -3.05
N VAL A 65 -4.98 -12.62 -4.36
CA VAL A 65 -5.06 -13.94 -4.98
C VAL A 65 -3.84 -14.75 -4.55
N PRO A 66 -4.01 -15.95 -3.97
CA PRO A 66 -2.89 -16.81 -3.64
C PRO A 66 -2.10 -17.19 -4.89
N ASP A 67 -0.78 -17.08 -4.83
CA ASP A 67 0.15 -17.47 -5.89
C ASP A 67 0.80 -18.81 -5.52
N PRO A 68 0.51 -19.92 -6.24
CA PRO A 68 1.06 -21.24 -5.93
C PRO A 68 2.59 -21.33 -5.94
N SER A 69 3.28 -20.38 -6.59
CA SER A 69 4.74 -20.37 -6.69
C SER A 69 5.45 -19.68 -5.52
N VAL A 70 4.73 -18.81 -4.80
CA VAL A 70 5.28 -17.99 -3.71
C VAL A 70 4.63 -18.35 -2.37
N ASP A 71 3.35 -18.70 -2.37
CA ASP A 71 2.60 -18.99 -1.17
C ASP A 71 2.80 -20.43 -0.70
N PRO A 72 2.91 -20.65 0.63
CA PRO A 72 3.04 -21.99 1.17
C PRO A 72 1.73 -22.75 1.00
N HIS A 73 1.85 -24.04 0.66
CA HIS A 73 0.72 -24.95 0.55
C HIS A 73 0.67 -25.90 1.74
N TYR A 74 -0.54 -26.34 2.10
CA TYR A 74 -0.75 -27.27 3.19
C TYR A 74 -0.44 -28.71 2.75
N ASN A 75 0.52 -29.36 3.40
CA ASN A 75 0.87 -30.75 3.14
C ASN A 75 0.13 -31.68 4.11
N ASN A 76 -0.83 -32.45 3.58
CA ASN A 76 -1.64 -33.40 4.36
C ASN A 76 -0.81 -34.49 5.03
N ALA A 77 0.31 -34.92 4.44
CA ALA A 77 1.12 -36.02 4.99
C ALA A 77 1.88 -35.61 6.25
N THR A 78 2.29 -34.33 6.33
CA THR A 78 3.05 -33.80 7.47
C THR A 78 2.24 -32.87 8.36
N ALA A 79 0.99 -32.59 7.99
CA ALA A 79 0.10 -31.62 8.64
C ALA A 79 0.71 -30.22 8.80
N LYS A 80 1.61 -29.83 7.88
CA LYS A 80 2.36 -28.58 7.93
C LYS A 80 2.24 -27.81 6.63
N PHE A 81 2.30 -26.49 6.73
CA PHE A 81 2.51 -25.66 5.55
C PHE A 81 3.95 -25.84 5.06
N SER A 82 4.13 -25.85 3.74
CA SER A 82 5.42 -26.00 3.09
C SER A 82 5.48 -25.21 1.80
N PHE A 83 6.64 -24.64 1.48
CA PHE A 83 6.86 -24.00 0.18
C PHE A 83 7.09 -25.07 -0.89
N THR A 84 6.58 -24.80 -2.08
CA THR A 84 6.92 -25.61 -3.25
C THR A 84 8.39 -25.38 -3.60
N THR A 85 9.12 -26.46 -3.86
CA THR A 85 10.50 -26.33 -4.33
C THR A 85 10.46 -25.78 -5.76
N LYS A 86 11.30 -24.77 -6.04
CA LYS A 86 11.41 -24.25 -7.40
C LYS A 86 12.01 -25.35 -8.27
N VAL A 87 11.28 -25.71 -9.33
CA VAL A 87 11.82 -26.58 -10.38
C VAL A 87 12.78 -25.73 -11.20
N ASN A 88 14.06 -26.10 -11.19
CA ASN A 88 15.02 -25.42 -12.04
C ASN A 88 14.81 -25.88 -13.50
N GLY A 89 15.03 -24.96 -14.45
CA GLY A 89 14.76 -25.22 -15.88
C GLY A 89 15.70 -26.26 -16.52
N PRO A 90 15.53 -26.53 -17.83
CA PRO A 90 16.36 -27.50 -18.55
C PRO A 90 17.85 -27.12 -18.58
N ASP A 91 18.18 -25.82 -18.51
CA ASP A 91 19.55 -25.31 -18.52
C ASP A 91 20.29 -25.50 -17.19
N SER A 92 19.58 -25.86 -16.12
CA SER A 92 20.14 -26.14 -14.81
C SER A 92 20.35 -27.64 -14.59
N TYR A 93 21.27 -28.20 -15.35
CA TYR A 93 21.73 -29.57 -15.17
C TYR A 93 22.85 -29.66 -14.13
N GLN A 94 22.97 -30.83 -13.48
CA GLN A 94 24.06 -31.12 -12.57
C GLN A 94 25.38 -31.18 -13.35
N LYS A 95 26.27 -30.22 -13.12
CA LYS A 95 27.61 -30.24 -13.71
C LYS A 95 28.49 -31.26 -12.99
N ALA A 96 29.37 -31.93 -13.72
CA ALA A 96 30.31 -32.89 -13.15
C ALA A 96 31.13 -32.23 -12.03
N ARG A 97 31.21 -32.90 -10.86
CA ARG A 97 32.01 -32.49 -9.70
C ARG A 97 31.71 -31.10 -9.14
N SER A 98 30.57 -30.51 -9.49
CA SER A 98 30.18 -29.18 -9.03
C SER A 98 28.98 -29.29 -8.07
N PRO A 99 29.05 -28.73 -6.85
CA PRO A 99 27.89 -28.53 -6.01
C PRO A 99 26.91 -27.60 -6.74
N VAL A 100 25.68 -28.05 -7.01
CA VAL A 100 24.64 -27.22 -7.68
C VAL A 100 24.08 -26.14 -6.73
N HIS A 101 24.25 -26.35 -5.43
CA HIS A 101 23.73 -25.52 -4.34
C HIS A 101 24.70 -25.62 -3.15
N GLU A 102 24.80 -24.59 -2.31
CA GLU A 102 25.65 -24.61 -1.09
C GLU A 102 25.36 -25.84 -0.20
N ASP A 103 24.10 -26.30 -0.22
CA ASP A 103 23.61 -27.48 0.51
C ASP A 103 23.55 -28.78 -0.34
N SER A 104 24.14 -28.82 -1.55
CA SER A 104 24.12 -30.00 -2.41
C SER A 104 25.51 -30.65 -2.48
N PRO A 105 25.71 -31.87 -1.95
CA PRO A 105 27.04 -32.43 -1.75
C PRO A 105 27.80 -32.81 -3.03
N GLY A 106 27.27 -32.55 -4.24
CA GLY A 106 27.99 -32.79 -5.50
C GLY A 106 28.43 -34.25 -5.72
N GLY A 107 27.82 -35.21 -5.02
CA GLY A 107 28.23 -36.61 -4.99
C GLY A 107 28.82 -37.11 -3.66
N ALA A 108 28.90 -36.28 -2.60
CA ALA A 108 29.30 -36.76 -1.28
C ALA A 108 28.17 -37.57 -0.59
N CYS A 109 28.57 -38.61 0.15
CA CYS A 109 27.65 -39.46 0.92
C CYS A 109 26.86 -38.63 1.95
N THR A 110 25.60 -39.01 2.14
CA THR A 110 24.57 -38.30 2.93
C THR A 110 24.95 -37.98 4.37
N SER A 111 25.97 -38.63 4.95
CA SER A 111 26.43 -38.43 6.32
C SER A 111 27.18 -37.10 6.55
N LEU A 112 27.76 -36.50 5.51
CA LEU A 112 28.47 -35.21 5.58
C LEU A 112 27.65 -34.05 5.00
N ALA A 113 26.44 -34.32 4.51
CA ALA A 113 25.59 -33.31 3.91
C ALA A 113 25.01 -32.40 5.00
N ILE A 114 25.32 -31.10 4.94
CA ILE A 114 24.64 -30.09 5.75
C ILE A 114 23.17 -30.07 5.31
N GLY A 115 22.27 -30.33 6.26
CA GLY A 115 20.84 -30.31 6.01
C GLY A 115 20.39 -28.95 5.46
N LYS A 116 19.52 -28.96 4.45
CA LYS A 116 18.96 -27.74 3.86
C LYS A 116 18.35 -26.89 4.96
N LYS A 117 18.82 -25.65 5.10
CA LYS A 117 18.22 -24.68 6.03
C LYS A 117 16.82 -24.34 5.52
N GLU A 118 15.83 -24.31 6.41
CA GLU A 118 14.47 -23.90 6.03
C GLU A 118 14.51 -22.46 5.51
N LEU A 119 14.19 -22.28 4.23
CA LEU A 119 14.49 -21.08 3.46
C LEU A 119 13.68 -19.83 3.86
N LYS A 120 12.69 -19.96 4.75
CA LYS A 120 11.94 -18.87 5.40
C LYS A 120 10.98 -19.45 6.43
N PRO A 121 10.85 -18.85 7.64
CA PRO A 121 9.75 -19.20 8.52
C PRO A 121 8.43 -18.85 7.85
N ILE A 122 7.47 -19.78 7.88
CA ILE A 122 6.14 -19.54 7.33
C ILE A 122 5.39 -18.61 8.28
N THR A 123 5.18 -17.37 7.84
CA THR A 123 4.43 -16.36 8.57
C THR A 123 3.09 -16.10 7.87
N PRO A 124 2.05 -15.69 8.62
CA PRO A 124 0.79 -15.29 8.03
C PRO A 124 0.99 -14.06 7.12
N PRO A 125 0.19 -13.92 6.05
CA PRO A 125 0.26 -12.76 5.18
C PRO A 125 -0.11 -11.48 5.94
N ILE A 126 0.49 -10.36 5.53
CA ILE A 126 0.20 -9.05 6.11
C ILE A 126 -1.23 -8.63 5.73
N SER A 127 -2.12 -8.53 6.72
CA SER A 127 -3.54 -8.14 6.54
C SER A 127 -3.71 -6.69 6.04
N GLY A 128 -2.74 -5.81 6.31
CA GLY A 128 -2.75 -4.44 5.80
C GLY A 128 -3.82 -3.53 6.44
N ALA A 129 -4.37 -3.90 7.60
CA ALA A 129 -5.45 -3.18 8.26
C ALA A 129 -5.17 -1.68 8.52
N PHE A 130 -3.92 -1.35 8.87
CA PHE A 130 -3.45 0.02 9.14
C PHE A 130 -2.86 0.73 7.92
N LYS A 131 -2.86 0.10 6.74
CA LYS A 131 -2.39 0.75 5.53
C LYS A 131 -3.40 1.81 5.10
N VAL A 132 -2.89 2.99 4.72
CA VAL A 132 -3.72 4.05 4.13
C VAL A 132 -4.42 3.52 2.89
N ARG A 133 -5.74 3.73 2.82
CA ARG A 133 -6.59 3.28 1.71
C ARG A 133 -6.63 4.34 0.61
N ASP A 134 -6.92 3.88 -0.60
CA ASP A 134 -7.08 4.79 -1.73
C ASP A 134 -8.34 5.66 -1.54
N ASN A 135 -8.21 6.95 -1.85
CA ASN A 135 -9.30 7.92 -1.81
C ASN A 135 -9.29 8.71 -3.14
N PRO A 136 -9.89 8.17 -4.22
CA PRO A 136 -9.93 8.87 -5.50
C PRO A 136 -10.65 10.24 -5.40
N PRO A 137 -10.31 11.24 -6.23
CA PRO A 137 -10.91 12.58 -6.21
C PRO A 137 -12.32 12.62 -6.84
N ASN A 138 -13.19 11.65 -6.51
CA ASN A 138 -14.55 11.52 -7.07
C ASN A 138 -15.65 11.86 -6.06
N SER A 139 -15.38 12.73 -5.09
CA SER A 139 -16.39 13.17 -4.14
C SER A 139 -17.48 14.01 -4.83
N GLU A 140 -18.74 13.85 -4.40
CA GLU A 140 -19.84 14.66 -4.93
C GLU A 140 -19.65 16.15 -4.61
N PHE A 141 -19.03 16.50 -3.48
CA PHE A 141 -18.65 17.88 -3.17
C PHE A 141 -17.80 18.49 -4.29
N ARG A 142 -16.76 17.77 -4.75
CA ARG A 142 -15.90 18.22 -5.83
C ARG A 142 -16.68 18.38 -7.13
N ARG A 143 -17.54 17.41 -7.47
CA ARG A 143 -18.40 17.46 -8.66
C ARG A 143 -19.35 18.66 -8.65
N PHE A 144 -19.94 19.00 -7.52
CA PHE A 144 -20.85 20.14 -7.37
C PHE A 144 -20.11 21.48 -7.37
N TYR A 145 -18.93 21.53 -6.76
CA TYR A 145 -18.06 22.71 -6.79
C TYR A 145 -17.56 23.02 -8.22
N GLU A 146 -17.07 22.01 -8.95
CA GLU A 146 -16.63 22.15 -10.36
C GLU A 146 -17.77 22.51 -11.32
N ARG A 147 -19.02 22.24 -10.95
CA ARG A 147 -20.21 22.67 -11.69
C ARG A 147 -20.61 24.13 -11.42
N GLY A 148 -20.16 24.72 -10.31
CA GLY A 148 -20.58 26.04 -9.85
C GLY A 148 -21.97 26.08 -9.23
N ASP A 149 -22.48 24.93 -8.74
CA ASP A 149 -23.82 24.80 -8.16
C ASP A 149 -23.86 25.21 -6.67
N LEU A 150 -22.69 25.25 -6.02
CA LEU A 150 -22.58 25.57 -4.60
C LEU A 150 -22.45 27.09 -4.41
N PRO A 151 -23.33 27.74 -3.62
CA PRO A 151 -23.23 29.16 -3.30
C PRO A 151 -22.18 29.37 -2.19
N ILE A 152 -20.91 29.13 -2.52
CA ILE A 152 -19.79 29.17 -1.56
C ILE A 152 -18.65 29.98 -2.18
N ALA A 153 -18.21 31.03 -1.50
CA ALA A 153 -16.97 31.74 -1.77
C ALA A 153 -16.04 31.70 -0.55
N ILE A 154 -14.74 31.91 -0.76
CA ILE A 154 -13.76 32.02 0.32
C ILE A 154 -13.50 33.49 0.60
N GLU A 155 -13.81 33.94 1.81
CA GLU A 155 -13.40 35.23 2.33
C GLU A 155 -12.01 35.13 2.95
N HIS A 156 -11.06 35.84 2.37
CA HIS A 156 -9.68 35.86 2.85
C HIS A 156 -9.50 36.89 3.97
N ARG A 157 -9.17 36.43 5.18
CA ARG A 157 -8.95 37.26 6.37
C ARG A 157 -7.61 36.94 7.03
N GLY A 158 -7.08 37.88 7.82
CA GLY A 158 -5.79 37.71 8.52
C GLY A 158 -5.78 36.65 9.63
N VAL A 159 -6.93 36.36 10.25
CA VAL A 159 -7.06 35.40 11.38
C VAL A 159 -7.51 33.99 10.97
N GLY A 160 -7.83 33.81 9.69
CA GLY A 160 -8.37 32.56 9.14
C GLY A 160 -9.46 32.82 8.10
N ASN A 161 -9.42 32.06 7.01
CA ASN A 161 -10.37 32.19 5.92
C ASN A 161 -11.76 31.72 6.36
N ARG A 162 -12.82 32.37 5.85
CA ARG A 162 -14.22 32.00 6.13
C ARG A 162 -14.98 31.72 4.84
N ILE A 163 -16.11 31.05 4.96
CA ILE A 163 -17.05 30.87 3.85
C ILE A 163 -17.97 32.10 3.80
N GLN A 164 -18.16 32.64 2.60
CA GLN A 164 -19.10 33.72 2.27
C GLN A 164 -20.22 33.19 1.39
#